data_AF-A0A1F8VAB9-F1
#
_entry.id   AF-A0A1F8VAB9-F1
#
_cell.length_a   1.000
_cell.length_b   1.000
_cell.length_c   1.000
_cell.angle_alpha   90.00
_cell.angle_beta   90.00
_cell.angle_gamma   90.00
#
_symmetry.space_group_name_H-M   'P 1'
#
loop_
_entity.id
_entity.type
_entity.pdbx_description
1 polymer ?
#
loop_
_entity_poly.entity_id
_entity_poly.type
_entity_poly.pdbx_seq_one_letter_code
_entity_poly.pdbx_strand_id
1 'polypeptide(L)'
;MELVGAVMICSSCFILGVLAARSEKQTCDRISALLRLVIHIKNTISVTRIPLGEVFGRYNDKILTECGFLGILKYPNSTNDYSVRWQRGIQLMLLPPEISQAAISVGRRLGRLDLKTQLEQLIYLENILAEALKEQRKALEGKQKIYKSVSLLVGVVISILLL
;
A
#
# COMPACT_ATOMS: atom_id res chain seq x y z
N MET A 1 -10.67 6.19 43.08
CA MET A 1 -10.92 5.15 42.05
C MET A 1 -11.19 5.75 40.67
N GLU A 2 -11.78 6.94 40.58
CA GLU A 2 -12.16 7.58 39.31
C GLU A 2 -10.96 7.98 38.42
N LEU A 3 -9.85 8.42 39.01
CA LEU A 3 -8.63 8.77 38.26
C LEU A 3 -8.01 7.59 37.51
N VAL A 4 -8.06 6.39 38.10
CA VAL A 4 -7.52 5.15 37.51
C VAL A 4 -8.37 4.72 36.31
N GLY A 5 -9.69 4.87 36.40
CA GLY A 5 -10.60 4.60 35.29
C GLY A 5 -10.37 5.55 34.10
N ALA A 6 -10.18 6.83 34.37
CA ALA A 6 -9.91 7.83 33.32
C ALA A 6 -8.58 7.57 32.59
N VAL A 7 -7.51 7.24 33.32
CA VAL A 7 -6.21 6.90 32.73
C VAL A 7 -6.30 5.63 31.87
N MET A 8 -7.07 4.64 32.31
CA MET A 8 -7.23 3.38 31.57
C MET A 8 -7.95 3.63 30.22
N ILE A 9 -9.03 4.40 30.21
CA ILE A 9 -9.80 4.75 29.00
C ILE A 9 -8.96 5.61 28.03
N CYS A 10 -8.21 6.59 28.54
CA CYS A 10 -7.32 7.40 27.71
C CYS A 10 -6.22 6.55 27.07
N SER A 11 -5.64 5.60 27.82
CA SER A 11 -4.58 4.72 27.31
C SER A 11 -5.09 3.78 26.21
N SER A 12 -6.29 3.20 26.34
CA SER A 12 -6.87 2.33 25.32
C SER A 12 -7.20 3.09 24.03
N CYS A 13 -7.73 4.30 24.13
CA CYS A 13 -8.02 5.14 22.96
C CYS A 13 -6.73 5.56 22.24
N PHE A 14 -5.67 5.84 22.99
CA PHE A 14 -4.35 6.16 22.43
C PHE A 14 -3.73 4.97 21.69
N ILE A 15 -3.78 3.77 22.29
CA ILE A 15 -3.26 2.54 21.67
C ILE A 15 -4.04 2.24 20.38
N LEU A 16 -5.38 2.33 20.40
CA LEU A 16 -6.21 2.14 19.21
C LEU A 16 -5.89 3.16 18.11
N GLY A 17 -5.67 4.43 18.47
CA GLY A 17 -5.27 5.48 17.52
C GLY A 17 -3.91 5.20 16.87
N VAL A 18 -2.92 4.76 17.67
CA VAL A 18 -1.59 4.39 17.15
C VAL A 18 -1.65 3.17 16.24
N LEU A 19 -2.46 2.15 16.59
CA LEU A 19 -2.64 0.96 15.76
C LEU A 19 -3.33 1.29 14.43
N ALA A 20 -4.39 2.10 14.45
CA ALA A 20 -5.08 2.54 13.24
C ALA A 20 -4.15 3.38 12.33
N ALA A 21 -3.34 4.27 12.90
CA ALA A 21 -2.36 5.04 12.15
C ALA A 21 -1.27 4.14 11.54
N ARG A 22 -0.85 3.08 12.25
CA ARG A 22 0.12 2.10 11.73
C ARG A 22 -0.45 1.26 10.59
N SER A 23 -1.71 0.81 10.67
CA SER A 23 -2.35 0.05 9.59
C SER A 23 -2.55 0.90 8.33
N GLU A 24 -2.92 2.17 8.50
CA GLU A 24 -3.08 3.11 7.39
C GLU A 24 -1.73 3.40 6.72
N LYS A 25 -0.66 3.58 7.52
CA LYS A 25 0.72 3.71 7.02
C LYS A 25 1.19 2.46 6.26
N GLN A 26 0.98 1.26 6.80
CA GLN A 26 1.35 0.02 6.11
C GLN A 26 0.63 -0.13 4.77
N THR A 27 -0.63 0.29 4.70
CA THR A 27 -1.41 0.28 3.45
C THR A 27 -0.79 1.23 2.43
N CYS A 28 -0.45 2.46 2.84
CA CYS A 28 0.30 3.41 2.02
C CYS A 28 1.63 2.85 1.51
N ASP A 29 2.41 2.23 2.38
CA ASP A 29 3.71 1.67 2.05
C ASP A 29 3.57 0.57 0.97
N ARG A 30 2.54 -0.28 1.08
CA ARG A 30 2.21 -1.32 0.08
C ARG A 30 1.74 -0.74 -1.25
N ILE A 31 0.86 0.27 -1.25
CA ILE A 31 0.43 0.98 -2.47
C ILE A 31 1.63 1.63 -3.15
N SER A 32 2.51 2.28 -2.38
CA SER A 32 3.73 2.92 -2.88
C SER A 32 4.71 1.91 -3.47
N ALA A 33 4.87 0.75 -2.84
CA ALA A 33 5.70 -0.34 -3.35
C ALA A 33 5.15 -0.90 -4.67
N LEU A 34 3.83 -1.09 -4.78
CA LEU A 34 3.19 -1.50 -6.03
C LEU A 34 3.38 -0.46 -7.15
N LEU A 35 3.24 0.83 -6.83
CA LEU A 35 3.46 1.92 -7.78
C LEU A 35 4.90 1.91 -8.33
N ARG A 36 5.91 1.76 -7.47
CA ARG A 36 7.31 1.65 -7.90
C ARG A 36 7.52 0.47 -8.86
N LEU A 37 6.90 -0.67 -8.58
CA LEU A 37 6.96 -1.82 -9.47
C LEU A 37 6.29 -1.52 -10.82
N VAL A 38 5.09 -0.94 -10.83
CA VAL A 38 4.37 -0.59 -12.07
C VAL A 38 5.21 0.35 -12.94
N ILE A 39 5.82 1.37 -12.34
CA ILE A 39 6.74 2.29 -13.04
C ILE A 39 7.95 1.53 -13.58
N HIS A 40 8.54 0.63 -12.80
CA HIS A 40 9.67 -0.18 -13.24
C HIS A 40 9.31 -1.07 -14.44
N ILE A 41 8.16 -1.75 -14.41
CA ILE A 41 7.67 -2.57 -15.51
C ILE A 41 7.46 -1.69 -16.75
N LYS A 42 6.74 -0.57 -16.60
CA LYS A 42 6.49 0.39 -17.69
C LYS A 42 7.79 0.84 -18.35
N ASN A 43 8.75 1.32 -17.57
CA ASN A 43 10.02 1.82 -18.08
C ASN A 43 10.84 0.70 -18.76
N THR A 44 10.82 -0.50 -18.18
CA THR A 44 11.61 -1.63 -18.72
C THR A 44 11.01 -2.15 -20.03
N ILE A 45 9.69 -2.27 -20.11
CA ILE A 45 8.99 -2.72 -21.33
C ILE A 45 9.06 -1.68 -22.45
N SER A 46 9.07 -0.38 -22.12
CA SER A 46 9.23 0.70 -23.10
C SER A 46 10.62 0.75 -23.73
N VAL A 47 11.66 0.35 -22.99
CA VAL A 47 13.07 0.55 -23.40
C VAL A 47 13.73 -0.75 -23.84
N THR A 48 13.32 -1.89 -23.29
CA THR A 48 14.02 -3.17 -23.46
C THR A 48 13.09 -4.28 -23.96
N ARG A 49 13.58 -5.15 -24.85
CA ARG A 49 12.86 -6.35 -25.31
C ARG A 49 13.11 -7.57 -24.41
N ILE A 50 13.18 -7.33 -23.09
CA ILE A 50 13.51 -8.38 -22.12
C ILE A 50 12.21 -9.08 -21.67
N PRO A 51 12.21 -10.42 -21.50
CA PRO A 51 11.04 -11.15 -21.01
C PRO A 51 10.59 -10.67 -19.62
N LEU A 52 9.28 -10.64 -19.39
CA LEU A 52 8.69 -10.12 -18.14
C LEU A 52 9.20 -10.83 -16.88
N GLY A 53 9.51 -12.13 -16.97
CA GLY A 53 10.09 -12.89 -15.86
C GLY A 53 11.45 -12.38 -15.41
N GLU A 54 12.27 -11.90 -16.34
CA GLU A 54 13.58 -11.34 -16.03
C GLU A 54 13.47 -9.92 -15.44
N VAL A 55 12.47 -9.14 -15.87
CA VAL A 55 12.10 -7.87 -15.22
C VAL A 55 11.75 -8.10 -13.75
N PHE A 56 10.90 -9.09 -13.47
CA PHE A 56 10.54 -9.43 -12.08
C PHE A 56 11.70 -10.01 -11.29
N GLY A 57 12.54 -10.86 -11.90
CA GLY A 57 13.70 -11.47 -11.25
C GLY A 57 14.69 -10.43 -10.74
N ARG A 58 14.94 -9.38 -11.54
CA ARG A 58 15.88 -8.29 -11.23
C ARG A 58 15.31 -7.25 -10.26
N TYR A 59 13.99 -7.14 -10.14
CA TYR A 59 13.37 -6.17 -9.24
C TYR A 59 13.41 -6.61 -7.79
N ASN A 60 13.77 -5.72 -6.87
CA ASN A 60 13.77 -6.00 -5.43
C ASN A 60 13.11 -4.85 -4.67
N ASP A 61 12.14 -5.18 -3.82
CA ASP A 61 11.49 -4.23 -2.91
C ASP A 61 11.18 -4.95 -1.60
N LYS A 62 11.60 -4.35 -0.48
CA LYS A 62 11.47 -4.94 0.85
C LYS A 62 10.01 -5.19 1.22
N ILE A 63 9.13 -4.23 0.94
CA ILE A 63 7.70 -4.30 1.31
C ILE A 63 7.00 -5.39 0.49
N LEU A 64 7.28 -5.46 -0.81
CA LEU A 64 6.72 -6.51 -1.67
C LEU A 64 7.26 -7.91 -1.37
N THR A 65 8.47 -7.99 -0.79
CA THR A 65 9.04 -9.26 -0.33
C THR A 65 8.39 -9.70 0.98
N GLU A 66 8.26 -8.79 1.94
CA GLU A 66 7.64 -9.05 3.24
C GLU A 66 6.17 -9.48 3.13
N CYS A 67 5.42 -8.93 2.17
CA CYS A 67 4.04 -9.37 1.92
C CYS A 67 3.95 -10.63 1.02
N GLY A 68 5.07 -11.21 0.60
CA GLY A 68 5.10 -12.43 -0.22
C GLY A 68 4.77 -12.21 -1.71
N PHE A 69 4.44 -10.99 -2.13
CA PHE A 69 4.09 -10.64 -3.51
C PHE A 69 5.24 -10.99 -4.49
N LEU A 70 6.47 -10.56 -4.19
CA LEU A 70 7.62 -10.84 -5.07
C LEU A 70 8.00 -12.32 -5.09
N GLY A 71 7.80 -13.04 -4.00
CA GLY A 71 8.05 -14.48 -3.93
C GLY A 71 7.22 -15.25 -4.96
N ILE A 72 5.93 -14.94 -5.06
CA ILE A 72 5.01 -15.56 -6.03
C ILE A 72 5.37 -15.21 -7.47
N LEU A 73 5.85 -13.99 -7.73
CA LEU A 73 6.22 -13.56 -9.07
C LEU A 73 7.53 -14.18 -9.56
N LYS A 74 8.55 -14.24 -8.68
CA LYS A 74 9.91 -14.68 -9.01
C LYS A 74 10.06 -16.19 -9.09
N TYR A 75 9.38 -16.94 -8.21
CA TYR A 75 9.55 -18.39 -8.10
C TYR A 75 8.29 -19.12 -8.59
N PRO A 76 8.19 -19.41 -9.91
CA PRO A 76 7.03 -20.10 -10.44
C PRO A 76 7.01 -21.56 -9.96
N ASN A 77 5.93 -21.94 -9.27
CA ASN A 77 5.59 -23.35 -9.11
C ASN A 77 5.04 -23.87 -10.44
N SER A 78 5.96 -24.42 -11.24
CA SER A 78 5.84 -25.29 -12.42
C SER A 78 4.91 -24.96 -13.61
N THR A 79 3.86 -24.13 -13.49
CA THR A 79 2.88 -24.02 -14.60
C THR A 79 1.99 -22.77 -14.64
N ASN A 80 2.11 -21.82 -13.71
CA ASN A 80 1.17 -20.69 -13.65
C ASN A 80 1.58 -19.51 -14.55
N ASP A 81 0.64 -19.05 -15.38
CA ASP A 81 0.67 -17.79 -16.15
C ASP A 81 0.95 -16.58 -15.22
N TYR A 82 1.66 -15.55 -15.73
CA TYR A 82 1.96 -14.32 -15.00
C TYR A 82 0.70 -13.62 -14.48
N SER A 83 -0.40 -13.70 -15.23
CA SER A 83 -1.70 -13.16 -14.82
C SER A 83 -2.21 -13.77 -13.51
N VAL A 84 -2.08 -15.09 -13.36
CA VAL A 84 -2.48 -15.83 -12.15
C VAL A 84 -1.57 -15.48 -10.97
N ARG A 85 -0.25 -15.42 -11.21
CA ARG A 85 0.74 -15.06 -10.20
C ARG A 85 0.53 -13.63 -9.69
N TRP A 86 0.28 -12.68 -10.59
CA TRP A 86 -0.03 -11.30 -10.24
C TRP A 86 -1.29 -11.22 -9.37
N GLN A 87 -2.38 -11.87 -9.78
CA GLN A 87 -3.63 -11.85 -9.03
C GLN A 87 -3.45 -12.40 -7.61
N ARG A 88 -2.76 -13.54 -7.47
CA ARG A 88 -2.43 -14.11 -6.15
C ARG A 88 -1.56 -13.17 -5.32
N GLY A 89 -0.55 -12.55 -5.93
CA GLY A 89 0.28 -11.55 -5.28
C GLY A 89 -0.54 -10.39 -4.72
N ILE A 90 -1.43 -9.80 -5.53
CA ILE A 90 -2.27 -8.67 -5.10
C ILE A 90 -3.16 -9.05 -3.91
N GLN A 91 -3.68 -10.27 -3.87
CA GLN A 91 -4.48 -10.76 -2.74
C GLN A 91 -3.69 -10.81 -1.43
N LEU A 92 -2.37 -11.05 -1.47
CA LEU A 92 -1.51 -11.03 -0.28
C LEU A 92 -1.20 -9.61 0.23
N MET A 93 -1.34 -8.60 -0.61
CA MET A 93 -1.01 -7.22 -0.23
C MET A 93 -2.07 -6.58 0.68
N LEU A 94 -3.25 -7.20 0.84
CA LEU A 94 -4.38 -6.67 1.62
C LEU A 94 -4.65 -5.19 1.31
N LEU A 95 -4.66 -4.84 0.02
CA LEU A 95 -4.92 -3.48 -0.46
C LEU A 95 -6.41 -3.13 -0.30
N PRO A 96 -6.75 -1.82 -0.31
CA PRO A 96 -8.14 -1.39 -0.40
C PRO A 96 -8.84 -2.07 -1.59
N PRO A 97 -10.12 -2.48 -1.46
CA PRO A 97 -10.82 -3.27 -2.48
C PRO A 97 -10.77 -2.65 -3.88
N GLU A 98 -10.95 -1.33 -3.97
CA GLU A 98 -10.92 -0.58 -5.24
C GLU A 98 -9.56 -0.67 -5.94
N ILE A 99 -8.47 -0.48 -5.18
CA ILE A 99 -7.10 -0.59 -5.69
C ILE A 99 -6.78 -2.04 -6.08
N SER A 100 -7.19 -3.00 -5.24
CA SER A 100 -7.01 -4.42 -5.51
C SER A 100 -7.73 -4.82 -6.80
N GLN A 101 -8.97 -4.38 -7.03
CA GLN A 101 -9.72 -4.67 -8.24
C GLN A 101 -9.06 -4.05 -9.49
N ALA A 102 -8.64 -2.79 -9.41
CA ALA A 102 -7.91 -2.14 -10.50
C ALA A 102 -6.62 -2.91 -10.84
N ALA A 103 -5.82 -3.24 -9.83
CA ALA A 103 -4.57 -3.98 -10.00
C ALA A 103 -4.78 -5.39 -10.57
N ILE A 104 -5.81 -6.12 -10.12
CA ILE A 104 -6.16 -7.44 -10.67
C ILE A 104 -6.61 -7.33 -12.13
N SER A 105 -7.40 -6.31 -12.46
CA SER A 105 -7.91 -6.12 -13.83
C SER A 105 -6.78 -5.91 -14.84
N VAL A 106 -5.76 -5.14 -14.46
CA VAL A 106 -4.56 -4.88 -15.26
C VAL A 106 -3.68 -6.12 -15.33
N GLY A 107 -3.45 -6.78 -14.18
CA GLY A 107 -2.67 -8.01 -14.10
C GLY A 107 -3.21 -9.17 -14.94
N ARG A 108 -4.53 -9.30 -15.07
CA ARG A 108 -5.16 -10.34 -15.91
C ARG A 108 -4.75 -10.25 -17.38
N ARG A 109 -4.44 -9.05 -17.84
CA ARG A 109 -4.10 -8.74 -19.23
C ARG A 109 -2.58 -8.66 -19.47
N LEU A 110 -1.79 -8.70 -18.40
CA LEU A 110 -0.35 -8.56 -18.43
C LEU A 110 0.31 -9.72 -19.21
N GLY A 111 1.10 -9.40 -20.22
CA GLY A 111 1.79 -10.38 -21.09
C GLY A 111 0.91 -10.99 -22.18
N ARG A 112 -0.36 -10.57 -22.30
CA ARG A 112 -1.33 -11.06 -23.31
C ARG A 112 -1.78 -9.97 -24.29
N LEU A 113 -1.42 -8.72 -24.05
CA LEU A 113 -1.74 -7.57 -24.89
C LEU A 113 -0.56 -7.19 -25.78
N ASP A 114 -0.84 -6.45 -26.87
CA ASP A 114 0.22 -5.75 -27.59
C ASP A 114 0.89 -4.69 -26.71
N LEU A 115 2.11 -4.31 -27.09
CA LEU A 115 2.95 -3.39 -26.32
C LEU A 115 2.25 -2.07 -25.98
N LYS A 116 1.51 -1.49 -26.94
CA LYS A 116 0.87 -0.19 -26.78
C LYS A 116 -0.25 -0.28 -25.75
N THR A 117 -1.17 -1.24 -25.92
CA THR A 117 -2.28 -1.41 -24.97
C THR A 117 -1.78 -1.85 -23.59
N GLN A 118 -0.71 -2.63 -23.49
CA GLN A 118 -0.11 -2.97 -22.20
C GLN A 118 0.46 -1.75 -21.48
N LEU A 119 1.11 -0.82 -22.19
CA LEU A 119 1.60 0.44 -21.62
C LEU A 119 0.46 1.34 -21.15
N GLU A 120 -0.62 1.47 -21.94
CA GLU A 120 -1.81 2.23 -21.55
C GLU A 120 -2.43 1.69 -20.25
N GLN A 121 -2.51 0.36 -20.09
CA GLN A 121 -3.00 -0.26 -18.86
C GLN A 121 -2.08 -0.03 -17.66
N LEU A 122 -0.76 -0.01 -17.86
CA LEU A 122 0.21 0.31 -16.80
C LEU A 122 0.14 1.78 -16.38
N ILE A 123 -0.01 2.71 -17.33
CA ILE A 123 -0.21 4.15 -17.07
C ILE A 123 -1.52 4.37 -16.31
N TYR A 124 -2.59 3.69 -16.70
CA TYR A 124 -3.87 3.73 -15.99
C TYR A 124 -3.72 3.30 -14.52
N LEU A 125 -3.04 2.17 -14.28
CA LEU A 125 -2.79 1.69 -12.92
C LEU A 125 -1.90 2.64 -12.11
N GLU A 126 -0.86 3.17 -12.73
CA GLU A 126 0.03 4.17 -12.12
C GLU A 126 -0.74 5.39 -11.64
N ASN A 127 -1.64 5.94 -12.47
CA ASN A 127 -2.46 7.09 -12.12
C ASN A 127 -3.40 6.80 -10.93
N ILE A 128 -4.04 5.63 -10.90
CA ILE A 128 -4.89 5.22 -9.77
C ILE A 128 -4.08 5.14 -8.48
N LEU A 129 -2.92 4.48 -8.52
CA LEU A 129 -2.07 4.32 -7.34
C LEU A 129 -1.50 5.67 -6.89
N ALA A 130 -1.13 6.55 -7.81
CA ALA A 130 -0.63 7.89 -7.51
C ALA A 130 -1.71 8.77 -6.87
N GLU A 131 -2.95 8.76 -7.39
CA GLU A 131 -4.05 9.52 -6.80
C GLU A 131 -4.42 8.96 -5.42
N ALA A 132 -4.50 7.64 -5.24
CA ALA A 132 -4.75 7.03 -3.93
C ALA A 132 -3.69 7.43 -2.89
N LEU A 133 -2.40 7.49 -3.26
CA LEU A 133 -1.34 7.97 -2.38
C LEU A 133 -1.45 9.47 -2.09
N LYS A 134 -1.89 10.26 -3.06
CA LYS A 134 -2.07 11.71 -2.92
C LYS A 134 -3.25 12.02 -2.00
N GLU A 135 -4.36 11.31 -2.12
CA GLU A 135 -5.52 11.42 -1.21
C GLU A 135 -5.14 11.01 0.21
N GLN A 136 -4.43 9.89 0.37
CA GLN A 136 -3.92 9.45 1.67
C GLN A 136 -2.95 10.48 2.29
N ARG A 137 -2.05 11.07 1.50
CA ARG A 137 -1.14 12.13 1.97
C ARG A 137 -1.91 13.37 2.42
N LYS A 138 -2.89 13.83 1.65
CA LYS A 138 -3.77 14.94 2.04
C LYS A 138 -4.53 14.65 3.32
N ALA A 139 -5.03 13.42 3.49
CA ALA A 139 -5.71 12.99 4.71
C ALA A 139 -4.75 12.94 5.91
N LEU A 140 -3.50 12.51 5.72
CA LEU A 140 -2.44 12.49 6.74
C LEU A 140 -2.02 13.91 7.18
N GLU A 141 -1.89 14.84 6.24
CA GLU A 141 -1.63 16.26 6.55
C GLU A 141 -2.77 16.91 7.33
N GLY A 142 -4.03 16.56 7.01
CA GLY A 142 -5.22 16.96 7.77
C GLY A 142 -5.26 16.35 9.18
N LYS A 143 -4.97 15.05 9.29
CA LYS A 143 -4.98 14.30 10.57
C LYS A 143 -3.85 14.74 11.51
N GLN A 144 -2.65 15.06 11.02
CA GLN A 144 -1.54 15.55 11.86
C GLN A 144 -1.87 16.86 12.60
N LYS A 145 -2.63 17.77 11.96
CA LYS A 145 -3.12 19.00 12.61
C LYS A 145 -4.13 18.69 13.73
N ILE A 146 -5.02 17.72 13.52
CA ILE A 146 -6.04 17.32 14.49
C ILE A 146 -5.42 16.58 15.68
N TYR A 147 -4.51 15.62 15.43
CA TYR A 147 -3.86 14.88 16.51
C TYR A 147 -3.05 15.78 17.44
N LYS A 148 -2.31 16.78 16.91
CA LYS A 148 -1.61 17.77 17.74
C LYS A 148 -2.57 18.54 18.65
N SER A 149 -3.74 18.95 18.15
CA SER A 149 -4.75 19.68 18.93
C SER A 149 -5.41 18.82 20.00
N VAL A 150 -5.69 17.55 19.71
CA VAL A 150 -6.33 16.61 20.66
C VAL A 150 -5.39 16.24 21.81
N SER A 151 -4.10 16.01 21.54
CA SER A 151 -3.11 15.74 22.60
C SER A 151 -2.88 16.95 23.52
N LEU A 152 -3.02 18.17 23.02
CA LEU A 152 -2.87 19.39 23.81
C LEU A 152 -4.06 19.61 24.76
N LEU A 153 -5.28 19.30 24.29
CA LEU A 153 -6.49 19.36 25.12
C LEU A 153 -6.51 18.29 26.22
N VAL A 154 -6.12 17.05 25.92
CA VAL A 154 -6.04 15.97 26.94
C VAL A 154 -4.98 16.28 28.00
N GLY A 155 -3.84 16.85 27.60
CA GLY A 155 -2.79 17.28 28.54
C GLY A 155 -3.26 18.39 29.49
N VAL A 156 -4.00 19.39 28.99
CA VAL A 156 -4.53 20.47 29.82
C VAL A 156 -5.57 19.97 30.83
N VAL A 157 -6.47 19.08 30.40
CA VAL A 157 -7.51 18.51 31.30
C VAL A 157 -6.88 17.68 32.43
N ILE A 158 -5.83 16.91 32.15
CA ILE A 158 -5.10 16.15 33.18
C ILE A 158 -4.37 17.07 34.15
N SER A 159 -3.75 18.16 33.67
CA SER A 159 -3.08 19.14 34.54
C SER A 159 -4.04 19.88 35.46
N ILE A 160 -5.26 20.16 35.03
CA ILE A 160 -6.30 20.78 35.87
C ILE A 160 -6.85 19.81 36.92
N LEU A 161 -6.93 18.51 36.59
CA LEU A 161 -7.36 17.46 37.53
C LEU A 161 -6.29 17.09 38.59
N LEU A 162 -5.02 17.42 38.33
CA LEU A 162 -3.89 17.21 39.24
C LEU A 162 -3.62 18.39 40.17
N LEU A 163 -4.37 19.49 40.01
CA LEU A 163 -4.29 20.71 40.81
C LEU A 163 -5.50 20.80 41.76
#